data_AF-A0A924Z2D7-F1
#
_entry.id   AF-A0A924Z2D7-F1
#
_cell.length_a   1.000
_cell.length_b   1.000
_cell.length_c   1.000
_cell.angle_alpha   90.00
_cell.angle_beta   90.00
_cell.angle_gamma   90.00
#
_symmetry.space_group_name_H-M   'P 1'
#
loop_
_entity.id
_entity.type
_entity.pdbx_description
1 polymer ?
#
loop_
_entity_poly.entity_id
_entity_poly.type
_entity_poly.pdbx_seq_one_letter_code
_entity_poly.pdbx_strand_id
1 'polypeptide(L)'
;MKSRSRLQSALSRVSIALGICCFTVFPAQSQTVSSKSNQPLLLAQAIPNYCRKSESTFLTMETKSYWVSICGGDNPNSYVGVSKKDRRQSIRVPLKDFDPRGNYFYAVNKDVEYILAKTPKGNFLTVTRGTRELLREPVLKGW
;
A
#
# COMPACT_ATOMS: atom_id res chain seq x y z
N MET A 1 34.70 43.48 3.33
CA MET A 1 35.96 43.07 4.01
C MET A 1 35.94 41.56 4.17
N LYS A 2 36.73 40.83 3.36
CA LYS A 2 38.03 40.19 3.73
C LYS A 2 37.75 38.77 4.27
N SER A 3 37.96 37.72 3.44
CA SER A 3 39.22 36.92 3.38
C SER A 3 39.18 35.80 4.44
N ARG A 4 39.54 34.52 4.27
CA ARG A 4 40.41 33.75 3.35
C ARG A 4 40.28 32.26 3.81
N SER A 5 40.03 31.27 2.95
CA SER A 5 41.01 30.34 2.31
C SER A 5 41.62 29.22 3.18
N ARG A 6 41.60 27.98 2.65
CA ARG A 6 42.63 26.89 2.62
C ARG A 6 41.87 25.55 2.40
N LEU A 7 41.92 24.82 1.28
CA LEU A 7 43.01 24.25 0.47
C LEU A 7 43.93 23.29 1.26
N GLN A 8 43.84 22.00 0.94
CA GLN A 8 44.90 20.98 0.83
C GLN A 8 44.22 19.60 0.61
N SER A 9 44.31 18.84 -0.50
CA SER A 9 45.39 18.37 -1.39
C SER A 9 46.30 17.29 -0.79
N ALA A 10 46.54 16.25 -1.60
CA ALA A 10 47.66 15.28 -1.63
C ALA A 10 47.29 13.84 -1.22
N LEU A 11 47.31 12.88 -2.18
CA LEU A 11 48.42 11.95 -2.51
C LEU A 11 48.53 10.83 -1.47
N SER A 12 48.91 9.57 -1.72
CA SER A 12 49.30 8.72 -2.85
C SER A 12 49.74 7.41 -2.15
N ARG A 13 49.60 6.23 -2.76
CA ARG A 13 50.68 5.23 -2.84
C ARG A 13 50.25 3.92 -3.49
N VAL A 14 51.03 3.62 -4.52
CA VAL A 14 51.26 2.38 -5.26
C VAL A 14 51.94 1.34 -4.37
N SER A 15 51.65 0.04 -4.56
CA SER A 15 52.69 -1.00 -4.70
C SER A 15 52.12 -2.38 -5.06
N ILE A 16 52.94 -3.06 -5.85
CA ILE A 16 52.74 -4.26 -6.65
C ILE A 16 53.05 -5.52 -5.82
N ALA A 17 52.40 -6.64 -6.11
CA ALA A 17 52.98 -7.96 -5.83
C ALA A 17 52.69 -8.93 -7.00
N LEU A 18 53.76 -9.30 -7.70
CA LEU A 18 53.84 -10.47 -8.59
C LEU A 18 54.12 -11.71 -7.73
N GLY A 19 53.40 -12.80 -7.99
CA GLY A 19 53.68 -14.09 -7.36
C GLY A 19 52.88 -15.22 -8.01
N ILE A 20 53.48 -15.87 -8.99
CA ILE A 20 53.00 -17.11 -9.65
C ILE A 20 53.45 -18.29 -8.79
N CYS A 21 52.53 -19.19 -8.41
CA CYS A 21 52.87 -20.56 -8.02
C CYS A 21 51.69 -21.51 -8.32
N CYS A 22 51.98 -22.52 -9.15
CA CYS A 22 51.13 -23.66 -9.50
C CYS A 22 50.63 -24.43 -8.29
N PHE A 23 49.32 -24.66 -8.15
CA PHE A 23 48.78 -25.81 -7.42
C PHE A 23 47.46 -26.29 -8.05
N THR A 24 47.54 -27.49 -8.64
CA THR A 24 46.57 -28.59 -8.70
C THR A 24 45.06 -28.28 -8.71
N VAL A 25 44.41 -28.62 -9.82
CA VAL A 25 42.95 -28.72 -9.98
C VAL A 25 42.41 -29.86 -9.11
N PHE A 26 41.67 -29.53 -8.06
CA PHE A 26 40.74 -30.42 -7.37
C PHE A 26 39.31 -29.92 -7.59
N PRO A 27 38.37 -30.75 -8.08
CA PRO A 27 36.96 -30.37 -8.09
C PRO A 27 36.40 -30.53 -6.67
N ALA A 28 36.50 -29.49 -5.86
CA ALA A 28 35.78 -29.41 -4.59
C ALA A 28 34.35 -28.90 -4.88
N GLN A 29 33.37 -29.80 -4.76
CA GLN A 29 31.95 -29.46 -4.69
C GLN A 29 31.73 -28.45 -3.55
N SER A 30 31.67 -27.17 -3.89
CA SER A 30 31.19 -26.14 -2.97
C SER A 30 29.67 -26.31 -2.86
N GLN A 31 29.26 -26.99 -1.80
CA GLN A 31 27.89 -26.89 -1.31
C GLN A 31 27.70 -25.43 -0.92
N THR A 32 27.02 -24.67 -1.78
CA THR A 32 26.49 -23.37 -1.42
C THR A 32 25.48 -23.61 -0.32
N VAL A 33 25.94 -23.47 0.93
CA VAL A 33 25.07 -23.33 2.09
C VAL A 33 24.25 -22.09 1.82
N SER A 34 23.03 -22.33 1.33
CA SER A 34 21.99 -21.33 1.16
C SER A 34 21.76 -20.73 2.56
N SER A 35 22.42 -19.60 2.82
CA SER A 35 22.19 -18.82 4.01
C SER A 35 20.75 -18.33 3.93
N LYS A 36 19.87 -19.10 4.55
CA LYS A 36 18.46 -18.78 4.74
C LYS A 36 18.42 -17.52 5.61
N SER A 37 18.47 -16.39 4.93
CA SER A 37 18.33 -15.06 5.51
C SER A 37 16.99 -15.02 6.23
N ASN A 38 17.01 -15.21 7.55
CA ASN A 38 15.89 -14.92 8.42
C ASN A 38 15.76 -13.40 8.52
N GLN A 39 15.32 -12.77 7.43
CA GLN A 39 14.71 -11.45 7.51
C GLN A 39 13.41 -11.62 8.32
N PRO A 40 13.21 -10.89 9.42
CA PRO A 40 11.92 -10.87 10.08
C PRO A 40 10.90 -10.37 9.05
N LEU A 41 9.96 -11.24 8.72
CA LEU A 41 8.86 -11.00 7.80
C LEU A 41 7.94 -9.94 8.41
N LEU A 42 8.28 -8.67 8.22
CA LEU A 42 7.42 -7.53 8.55
C LEU A 42 6.36 -7.46 7.46
N LEU A 43 5.38 -8.37 7.52
CA LEU A 43 4.17 -8.36 6.71
C LEU A 43 3.28 -7.20 7.17
N ALA A 44 3.68 -5.97 6.87
CA ALA A 44 2.71 -4.92 6.65
C ALA A 44 1.89 -5.34 5.43
N GLN A 45 0.81 -6.11 5.66
CA GLN A 45 -0.10 -6.52 4.60
C GLN A 45 -0.73 -5.25 4.01
N ALA A 46 -0.18 -4.79 2.89
CA ALA A 46 -0.70 -3.64 2.18
C ALA A 46 -2.14 -3.94 1.73
N ILE A 47 -3.06 -3.02 2.02
CA ILE A 47 -4.46 -3.13 1.60
C ILE A 47 -4.48 -2.98 0.07
N PRO A 48 -5.10 -3.93 -0.67
CA PRO A 48 -5.19 -3.82 -2.12
C PRO A 48 -5.87 -2.51 -2.56
N ASN A 49 -5.31 -1.89 -3.59
CA ASN A 49 -5.86 -0.69 -4.21
C ASN A 49 -6.58 -1.05 -5.49
N TYR A 50 -7.84 -0.61 -5.62
CA TYR A 50 -8.70 -0.87 -6.77
C TYR A 50 -9.00 0.38 -7.61
N CYS A 51 -8.25 1.47 -7.41
CA CYS A 51 -8.30 2.64 -8.29
C CYS A 51 -7.71 2.33 -9.66
N ARG A 52 -8.20 3.03 -10.69
CA ARG A 52 -7.65 2.89 -12.05
C ARG A 52 -6.25 3.48 -12.10
N LYS A 53 -5.45 3.07 -13.08
CA LYS A 53 -4.07 3.59 -13.26
C LYS A 53 -4.00 5.11 -13.45
N SER A 54 -5.06 5.72 -13.96
CA SER A 54 -5.19 7.17 -14.17
C SER A 54 -5.75 7.91 -12.95
N GLU A 55 -5.97 7.23 -11.83
CA GLU A 55 -6.61 7.79 -10.64
C GLU A 55 -5.66 7.76 -9.45
N SER A 56 -5.70 8.82 -8.65
CA SER A 56 -5.15 8.85 -7.31
C SER A 56 -6.03 8.09 -6.34
N THR A 57 -5.39 7.61 -5.28
CA THR A 57 -6.05 6.88 -4.19
C THR A 57 -6.20 7.79 -3.01
N PHE A 58 -7.44 8.06 -2.60
CA PHE A 58 -7.73 8.86 -1.42
C PHE A 58 -7.65 8.02 -0.15
N LEU A 59 -8.19 6.82 -0.24
CA LEU A 59 -8.37 5.96 0.92
C LEU A 59 -8.49 4.51 0.46
N THR A 60 -7.80 3.60 1.13
CA THR A 60 -8.06 2.16 1.06
C THR A 60 -8.34 1.61 2.44
N MET A 61 -9.28 0.68 2.52
CA MET A 61 -9.63 0.05 3.77
C MET A 61 -10.04 -1.40 3.60
N GLU A 62 -9.91 -2.15 4.69
CA GLU A 62 -10.26 -3.55 4.77
C GLU A 62 -11.36 -3.73 5.82
N THR A 63 -12.47 -4.37 5.46
CA THR A 63 -13.53 -4.83 6.38
C THR A 63 -13.45 -6.35 6.51
N LYS A 64 -14.43 -7.01 7.17
CA LYS A 64 -14.44 -8.48 7.22
C LYS A 64 -14.66 -9.06 5.82
N SER A 65 -15.61 -8.52 5.07
CA SER A 65 -16.09 -9.11 3.82
C SER A 65 -15.61 -8.38 2.57
N TYR A 66 -15.13 -7.14 2.68
CA TYR A 66 -14.77 -6.30 1.53
C TYR A 66 -13.41 -5.62 1.67
N TRP A 67 -12.77 -5.39 0.53
CA TRP A 67 -11.81 -4.31 0.36
C TRP A 67 -12.52 -3.13 -0.28
N VAL A 68 -12.22 -1.93 0.19
CA VAL A 68 -12.83 -0.69 -0.32
C VAL A 68 -11.73 0.29 -0.68
N SER A 69 -11.88 0.98 -1.81
CA SER A 69 -11.03 2.07 -2.24
C SER A 69 -11.88 3.28 -2.61
N ILE A 70 -11.49 4.45 -2.11
CA ILE A 70 -11.98 5.74 -2.59
C ILE A 70 -10.96 6.29 -3.58
N CYS A 71 -11.42 6.53 -4.80
CA CYS A 71 -10.60 6.90 -5.93
C CYS A 71 -10.97 8.28 -6.44
N GLY A 72 -9.99 9.03 -6.96
CA GLY A 72 -10.21 10.36 -7.48
C GLY A 72 -8.93 11.01 -8.01
N GLY A 73 -8.97 12.31 -8.28
CA GLY A 73 -7.80 13.10 -8.65
C GLY A 73 -7.43 14.05 -7.51
N ASP A 74 -7.80 15.32 -7.67
CA ASP A 74 -7.67 16.34 -6.62
C ASP A 74 -8.73 16.17 -5.53
N ASN A 75 -9.90 15.61 -5.89
CA ASN A 75 -10.98 15.30 -4.96
C ASN A 75 -11.44 13.83 -5.06
N PRO A 76 -12.01 13.26 -3.98
CA PRO A 76 -12.69 11.98 -4.01
C PRO A 76 -13.80 11.98 -5.06
N ASN A 77 -13.90 10.93 -5.87
CA ASN A 77 -14.88 10.86 -6.95
C ASN A 77 -15.64 9.53 -6.99
N SER A 78 -14.97 8.41 -6.75
CA SER A 78 -15.58 7.09 -6.91
C SER A 78 -15.35 6.21 -5.69
N TYR A 79 -16.40 5.48 -5.32
CA TYR A 79 -16.34 4.35 -4.41
C TYR A 79 -16.11 3.07 -5.21
N VAL A 80 -15.15 2.26 -4.78
CA VAL A 80 -14.89 0.92 -5.33
C VAL A 80 -14.91 -0.09 -4.19
N GLY A 81 -15.85 -1.03 -4.24
CA GLY A 81 -15.95 -2.13 -3.28
C GLY A 81 -15.70 -3.47 -3.96
N VAL A 82 -14.87 -4.33 -3.37
CA VAL A 82 -14.55 -5.66 -3.90
C VAL A 82 -14.76 -6.70 -2.82
N SER A 83 -15.60 -7.69 -3.09
CA SER A 83 -15.85 -8.81 -2.18
C SER A 83 -14.59 -9.67 -2.03
N LYS A 84 -14.29 -10.05 -0.78
CA LYS A 84 -13.21 -11.01 -0.49
C LYS A 84 -13.60 -12.45 -0.80
N LYS A 85 -14.89 -12.76 -0.74
CA LYS A 85 -15.41 -14.10 -1.04
C LYS A 85 -15.36 -14.39 -2.54
N ASP A 86 -15.73 -13.40 -3.37
CA ASP A 86 -15.72 -13.51 -4.82
C ASP A 86 -15.29 -12.17 -5.44
N ARG A 87 -14.07 -12.11 -5.97
CA ARG A 87 -13.51 -10.88 -6.55
C ARG A 87 -14.25 -10.39 -7.79
N ARG A 88 -15.05 -11.25 -8.45
CA ARG A 88 -15.91 -10.82 -9.58
C ARG A 88 -17.07 -9.97 -9.09
N GLN A 89 -17.48 -10.14 -7.83
CA GLN A 89 -18.45 -9.28 -7.15
C GLN A 89 -17.73 -8.01 -6.68
N SER A 90 -17.59 -7.09 -7.63
CA SER A 90 -17.09 -5.75 -7.40
C SER A 90 -18.10 -4.74 -7.87
N ILE A 91 -18.06 -3.56 -7.24
CA ILE A 91 -18.87 -2.42 -7.62
C ILE A 91 -17.99 -1.20 -7.71
N ARG A 92 -18.25 -0.39 -8.72
CA ARG A 92 -17.71 0.95 -8.85
C ARG A 92 -18.85 1.91 -9.10
N VAL A 93 -18.96 2.92 -8.25
CA VAL A 93 -19.99 3.96 -8.37
C VAL A 93 -19.43 5.33 -8.03
N PRO A 94 -19.96 6.41 -8.65
CA PRO A 94 -19.60 7.76 -8.26
C PRO A 94 -20.05 8.01 -6.82
N LEU A 95 -19.25 8.78 -6.09
CA LEU A 95 -19.67 9.37 -4.82
C LEU A 95 -20.80 10.36 -5.10
N LYS A 96 -21.78 10.36 -4.20
CA LYS A 96 -22.86 11.34 -4.15
C LYS A 96 -22.52 12.48 -3.21
N ASP A 97 -21.82 12.18 -2.13
CA ASP A 97 -21.37 13.15 -1.15
C ASP A 97 -20.13 12.65 -0.41
N PHE A 98 -19.36 13.56 0.17
CA PHE A 98 -18.21 13.25 1.02
C PHE A 98 -17.85 14.43 1.93
N ASP A 99 -17.25 14.12 3.08
CA ASP A 99 -16.61 15.14 3.92
C ASP A 99 -15.18 15.41 3.40
N PRO A 100 -14.81 16.67 3.09
CA PRO A 100 -13.46 17.04 2.67
C PRO A 100 -12.36 16.63 3.66
N ARG A 101 -12.69 16.46 4.95
CA ARG A 101 -11.74 15.98 5.97
C ARG A 101 -11.57 14.45 5.97
N GLY A 102 -12.29 13.73 5.12
CA GLY A 102 -12.23 12.28 4.98
C GLY A 102 -12.91 11.51 6.12
N ASN A 103 -13.86 12.11 6.84
CA ASN A 103 -14.62 11.39 7.87
C ASN A 103 -15.84 10.66 7.32
N TYR A 104 -16.27 10.98 6.09
CA TYR A 104 -17.50 10.46 5.50
C TYR A 104 -17.39 10.35 3.98
N PHE A 105 -17.90 9.26 3.42
CA PHE A 105 -18.08 9.06 1.99
C PHE A 105 -19.41 8.35 1.74
N TYR A 106 -20.17 8.85 0.77
CA TYR A 106 -21.48 8.33 0.41
C TYR A 106 -21.58 8.06 -1.07
N ALA A 107 -22.03 6.87 -1.43
CA ALA A 107 -22.33 6.49 -2.80
C ALA A 107 -23.68 5.79 -2.88
N VAL A 108 -24.30 5.85 -4.05
CA VAL A 108 -25.60 5.21 -4.31
C VAL A 108 -25.54 4.45 -5.62
N ASN A 109 -26.03 3.21 -5.59
CA ASN A 109 -26.32 2.40 -6.77
C ASN A 109 -27.79 1.98 -6.76
N LYS A 110 -28.62 2.64 -7.59
CA LYS A 110 -30.07 2.45 -7.59
C LYS A 110 -30.66 2.73 -6.20
N ASP A 111 -31.18 1.72 -5.53
CA ASP A 111 -31.80 1.75 -4.20
C ASP A 111 -30.83 1.33 -3.08
N VAL A 112 -29.57 1.04 -3.40
CA VAL A 112 -28.54 0.64 -2.45
C VAL A 112 -27.59 1.79 -2.16
N GLU A 113 -27.41 2.10 -0.88
CA GLU A 113 -26.50 3.13 -0.42
C GLU A 113 -25.28 2.52 0.25
N TYR A 114 -24.14 3.17 0.07
CA TYR A 114 -22.85 2.76 0.62
C TYR A 114 -22.31 3.94 1.42
N ILE A 115 -22.17 3.76 2.73
CA ILE A 115 -21.73 4.78 3.66
C ILE A 115 -20.44 4.30 4.33
N LEU A 116 -19.37 5.07 4.16
CA LEU A 116 -18.15 4.95 4.97
C LEU A 116 -18.15 6.12 5.94
N ALA A 117 -18.11 5.85 7.24
CA ALA A 117 -18.14 6.91 8.25
C ALA A 117 -17.20 6.63 9.42
N LYS A 118 -16.47 7.66 9.86
CA LYS A 118 -15.85 7.72 11.18
C LYS A 118 -16.91 8.05 12.21
N THR A 119 -16.97 7.27 13.28
CA THR A 119 -17.85 7.53 14.42
C THR A 119 -17.05 7.43 15.72
N PRO A 120 -17.55 7.98 16.85
CA PRO A 120 -16.93 7.78 18.15
C PRO A 120 -16.78 6.31 18.56
N LYS A 121 -17.58 5.42 17.96
CA LYS A 121 -17.56 3.96 18.21
C LYS A 121 -16.66 3.20 17.22
N GLY A 122 -15.94 3.90 16.34
CA GLY A 122 -15.09 3.34 15.31
C GLY A 122 -15.55 3.68 13.90
N ASN A 123 -14.84 3.13 12.91
CA ASN A 123 -15.08 3.39 11.50
C ASN A 123 -15.87 2.22 10.91
N PHE A 124 -16.90 2.52 10.12
CA PHE A 124 -17.80 1.50 9.60
C PHE A 124 -18.06 1.66 8.11
N LEU A 125 -18.17 0.52 7.43
CA LEU A 125 -18.89 0.39 6.17
C LEU A 125 -20.33 -0.02 6.48
N THR A 126 -21.28 0.81 6.10
CA THR A 126 -22.72 0.51 6.16
C THR A 126 -23.27 0.44 4.74
N VAL A 127 -24.04 -0.61 4.46
CA VAL A 127 -24.77 -0.77 3.19
C VAL A 127 -26.25 -0.92 3.51
N THR A 128 -27.07 -0.04 2.97
CA THR A 128 -28.53 -0.01 3.17
C THR A 128 -29.24 -0.18 1.84
N ARG A 129 -30.46 -0.72 1.88
CA ARG A 129 -31.39 -0.71 0.75
C ARG A 129 -32.74 -0.22 1.25
N GLY A 130 -33.10 1.01 0.88
CA GLY A 130 -34.24 1.70 1.48
C GLY A 130 -34.12 1.75 3.00
N THR A 131 -35.09 1.19 3.71
CA THR A 131 -35.12 1.17 5.19
C THR A 131 -34.34 0.00 5.82
N ARG A 132 -33.79 -0.91 5.01
CA ARG A 132 -33.13 -2.14 5.49
C ARG A 132 -31.63 -1.99 5.48
N GLU A 133 -30.98 -2.22 6.62
CA GLU A 133 -29.53 -2.44 6.69
C GLU A 133 -29.21 -3.83 6.11
N LEU A 134 -28.42 -3.85 5.05
CA LEU A 134 -27.93 -5.10 4.42
C LEU A 134 -26.61 -5.55 5.05
N LEU A 135 -25.79 -4.58 5.45
CA LEU A 135 -24.46 -4.81 5.99
C LEU A 135 -24.06 -3.67 6.90
N ARG A 136 -23.41 -4.00 8.01
CA ARG A 136 -22.61 -3.05 8.78
C ARG A 136 -21.38 -3.74 9.32
N GLU A 137 -20.22 -3.35 8.81
CA GLU A 137 -18.93 -3.94 9.19
C GLU A 137 -17.96 -2.89 9.70
N PRO A 138 -17.20 -3.19 10.77
CA PRO A 138 -16.11 -2.33 11.18
C PRO A 138 -14.98 -2.37 10.15
N VAL A 139 -14.29 -1.25 10.01
CA VAL A 139 -13.01 -1.19 9.31
C VAL A 139 -11.93 -1.81 10.18
N LEU A 140 -11.26 -2.82 9.66
CA LEU A 140 -10.21 -3.58 10.33
C LEU A 140 -8.83 -2.98 10.10
N LYS A 141 -8.59 -2.41 8.90
CA LYS A 141 -7.32 -1.76 8.54
C LYS A 141 -7.56 -0.60 7.57
N GLY A 142 -6.65 0.39 7.63
CA GLY A 142 -6.68 1.59 6.79
C GLY A 142 -7.65 2.64 7.32
N TRP A 143 -7.36 3.91 7.05
CA TRP A 143 -8.25 5.09 7.05
C TRP A 143 -7.39 6.34 6.75
#